data_AF-A0A6A6QVZ7-F1
#
_entry.id   AF-A0A6A6QVZ7-F1
#
_cell.length_a   1.000
_cell.length_b   1.000
_cell.length_c   1.000
_cell.angle_alpha   90.00
_cell.angle_beta   90.00
_cell.angle_gamma   90.00
#
_symmetry.space_group_name_H-M   'P 1'
#
loop_
_entity.id
_entity.type
_entity.pdbx_description
1 polymer ?
#
loop_
_entity_poly.entity_id
_entity_poly.type
_entity_poly.pdbx_seq_one_letter_code
_entity_poly.pdbx_strand_id
1 'polypeptide(L)'
;RYIALSHCWGTSQHVTTNRETYEDRTVGIPWSSLPKTFQDAIAITRALGIQYIWIDSLAIIQGDLEDWAREASKMASIFQNCFLALGATDSAGGERGMLFSPKIHKISKTINERAFQVFVRVASNHEEVDFGLDNHPLLSRGWTFQEQLLAPRFVHFTRDSLVWECNDGLHCECCGRMLDDSSTFRDHFATMQLTLHKPGGLASPWEILRSEQPMVSNLWCNLVERYSLRKLSYDWDRLPAISSLASMFTSHLGKYLAGHWESDLPFSLLWEPRAHSGRRSRPSERPVSSPPSWSWAS
;
A
#
# COMPACT_ATOMS: atom_id res chain seq x y z
N ARG A 1 -16.16 -13.37 -2.88
CA ARG A 1 -15.54 -12.36 -1.98
C ARG A 1 -14.27 -12.96 -1.41
N TYR A 2 -13.17 -12.21 -1.35
CA TYR A 2 -11.91 -12.64 -0.76
C TYR A 2 -11.23 -11.48 -0.05
N ILE A 3 -10.30 -11.78 0.84
CA ILE A 3 -9.39 -10.82 1.45
C ILE A 3 -8.04 -10.87 0.73
N ALA A 4 -7.36 -9.74 0.57
CA ALA A 4 -5.98 -9.71 0.09
C ALA A 4 -5.02 -9.39 1.25
N LEU A 5 -3.85 -10.02 1.31
CA LEU A 5 -2.81 -9.71 2.28
C LEU A 5 -1.69 -8.90 1.62
N SER A 6 -1.48 -7.68 2.10
CA SER A 6 -0.30 -6.87 1.82
C SER A 6 0.72 -7.07 2.95
N HIS A 7 1.91 -7.60 2.63
CA HIS A 7 2.93 -7.89 3.63
C HIS A 7 4.36 -7.76 3.06
N CYS A 8 5.33 -7.55 3.94
CA CYS A 8 6.74 -7.70 3.61
C CYS A 8 7.15 -9.16 3.75
N TRP A 9 7.84 -9.70 2.75
CA TRP A 9 8.38 -11.05 2.83
C TRP A 9 9.44 -11.12 3.95
N GLY A 10 10.40 -10.20 3.97
CA GLY A 10 11.51 -10.23 4.94
C GLY A 10 12.55 -11.30 4.59
N THR A 11 13.39 -11.69 5.55
CA THR A 11 14.60 -12.51 5.31
C THR A 11 14.47 -14.00 5.64
N SER A 12 13.35 -14.48 6.21
CA SER A 12 13.17 -15.90 6.56
C SER A 12 12.77 -16.76 5.35
N GLN A 13 12.88 -18.09 5.49
CA GLN A 13 12.56 -19.06 4.44
C GLN A 13 11.04 -19.20 4.34
N HIS A 14 10.44 -18.60 3.31
CA HIS A 14 9.00 -18.42 3.20
C HIS A 14 8.28 -19.68 2.70
N VAL A 15 7.08 -19.93 3.22
CA VAL A 15 6.12 -20.81 2.54
C VAL A 15 5.73 -20.13 1.24
N THR A 16 6.19 -20.73 0.15
CA THR A 16 5.95 -20.27 -1.21
C THR A 16 5.35 -21.41 -2.03
N THR A 17 4.65 -21.04 -3.09
CA THR A 17 4.27 -21.98 -4.16
C THR A 17 5.31 -21.87 -5.25
N ASN A 18 5.99 -22.97 -5.59
CA ASN A 18 6.86 -23.09 -6.74
C ASN A 18 6.47 -24.36 -7.51
N ARG A 19 7.15 -24.68 -8.62
CA ARG A 19 6.81 -25.88 -9.42
C ARG A 19 6.88 -27.19 -8.63
N GLU A 20 7.78 -27.28 -7.66
CA GLU A 20 7.97 -28.49 -6.84
C GLU A 20 6.90 -28.60 -5.74
N THR A 21 6.47 -27.47 -5.18
CA THR A 21 5.48 -27.46 -4.08
C THR A 21 4.04 -27.30 -4.56
N TYR A 22 3.81 -27.03 -5.85
CA TYR A 22 2.49 -26.72 -6.40
C TYR A 22 1.45 -27.80 -6.06
N GLU A 23 1.75 -29.07 -6.32
CA GLU A 23 0.83 -30.18 -6.07
C GLU A 23 0.45 -30.27 -4.58
N ASP A 24 1.43 -30.18 -3.69
CA ASP A 24 1.19 -30.17 -2.23
C ASP A 24 0.29 -29.00 -1.81
N ARG A 25 0.48 -27.81 -2.40
CA ARG A 25 -0.30 -26.60 -2.10
C ARG A 25 -1.77 -26.74 -2.52
N THR A 26 -2.08 -27.56 -3.52
CA THR A 26 -3.47 -27.83 -3.93
C THR A 26 -4.22 -28.74 -2.96
N VAL A 27 -3.51 -29.60 -2.23
CA VAL A 27 -4.10 -30.50 -1.22
C VAL A 27 -4.32 -29.76 0.09
N GLY A 28 -3.30 -29.05 0.57
CA GLY A 28 -3.39 -28.26 1.79
C GLY A 28 -2.03 -27.83 2.33
N ILE A 29 -2.04 -26.77 3.15
CA ILE A 29 -0.84 -26.27 3.82
C ILE A 29 -0.97 -26.57 5.31
N PRO A 30 -0.02 -27.32 5.91
CA PRO A 30 -0.02 -27.54 7.36
C PRO A 30 -0.01 -26.22 8.13
N TRP A 31 -0.89 -26.06 9.12
CA TRP A 31 -0.98 -24.81 9.88
C TRP A 31 0.36 -24.39 10.53
N SER A 32 1.09 -25.37 11.05
CA SER A 32 2.37 -25.16 11.73
C SER A 32 3.51 -24.73 10.79
N SER A 33 3.37 -24.91 9.47
CA SER A 33 4.39 -24.43 8.52
C SER A 33 4.16 -22.98 8.10
N LEU A 34 2.95 -22.43 8.30
CA LEU A 34 2.63 -21.06 7.93
C LEU A 34 3.36 -20.06 8.85
N PRO A 35 3.98 -19.00 8.29
CA PRO A 35 4.51 -17.90 9.09
C PRO A 35 3.43 -17.25 9.94
N LYS A 36 3.83 -16.65 11.07
CA LYS A 36 2.90 -16.04 12.01
C LYS A 36 1.98 -15.00 11.37
N THR A 37 2.49 -14.19 10.44
CA THR A 37 1.70 -13.21 9.66
C THR A 37 0.60 -13.87 8.84
N PHE A 38 0.85 -15.06 8.27
CA PHE A 38 -0.16 -15.78 7.48
C PHE A 38 -1.20 -16.41 8.39
N GLN A 39 -0.76 -16.98 9.51
CA GLN A 39 -1.67 -17.52 10.52
C GLN A 39 -2.65 -16.45 11.02
N ASP A 40 -2.13 -15.27 11.38
CA ASP A 40 -2.95 -14.15 11.83
C ASP A 40 -3.91 -13.69 10.73
N ALA A 41 -3.43 -13.49 9.50
CA ALA A 41 -4.26 -13.05 8.38
C ALA A 41 -5.38 -14.05 8.05
N ILE A 42 -5.09 -15.35 8.09
CA ILE A 42 -6.08 -16.42 7.88
C ILE A 42 -7.09 -16.44 9.04
N ALA A 43 -6.63 -16.32 10.28
CA ALA A 43 -7.52 -16.27 11.45
C ALA A 43 -8.49 -15.08 11.38
N ILE A 44 -7.99 -13.89 11.04
CA ILE A 44 -8.82 -12.68 10.82
C ILE A 44 -9.81 -12.93 9.68
N THR A 45 -9.35 -13.48 8.56
CA THR A 45 -10.21 -13.75 7.40
C THR A 45 -11.38 -14.66 7.76
N ARG A 46 -11.11 -15.73 8.51
CA ARG A 46 -12.13 -16.67 8.99
C ARG A 46 -13.06 -16.06 10.03
N ALA A 47 -12.53 -15.25 10.96
CA ALA A 47 -13.32 -14.54 11.96
C ALA A 47 -14.30 -13.54 11.31
N LEU A 48 -13.95 -12.96 10.16
CA LEU A 48 -14.81 -12.10 9.36
C LEU A 48 -15.83 -12.86 8.49
N GLY A 49 -15.88 -14.20 8.60
CA GLY A 49 -16.78 -15.05 7.82
C GLY A 49 -16.42 -15.15 6.33
N ILE A 50 -15.17 -14.84 5.96
CA ILE A 50 -14.68 -14.94 4.58
C ILE A 50 -13.86 -16.22 4.43
N GLN A 51 -14.09 -16.93 3.32
CA GLN A 51 -13.43 -18.22 3.08
C GLN A 51 -12.07 -18.07 2.39
N TYR A 52 -11.93 -17.08 1.52
CA TYR A 52 -10.79 -16.96 0.61
C TYR A 52 -9.89 -15.80 1.01
N ILE A 53 -8.59 -16.07 1.05
CA ILE A 53 -7.53 -15.07 1.19
C ILE A 53 -6.55 -15.22 0.03
N TRP A 54 -6.09 -14.09 -0.51
CA TRP A 54 -5.04 -14.01 -1.50
C TRP A 54 -3.75 -13.55 -0.83
N ILE A 55 -2.67 -14.31 -1.05
CA ILE A 55 -1.32 -14.05 -0.54
C ILE A 55 -0.37 -14.29 -1.72
N ASP A 56 0.37 -13.27 -2.15
CA ASP A 56 1.24 -13.29 -3.33
C ASP A 56 2.20 -14.50 -3.37
N SER A 57 2.87 -14.80 -2.26
CA SER A 57 3.84 -15.89 -2.16
C SER A 57 3.23 -17.28 -2.35
N LEU A 58 1.91 -17.41 -2.12
CA LEU A 58 1.16 -18.66 -2.24
C LEU A 58 0.35 -18.73 -3.55
N ALA A 59 -0.15 -17.59 -4.03
CA ALA A 59 -1.01 -17.50 -5.20
C ALA A 59 -0.23 -17.39 -6.52
N ILE A 60 1.04 -17.02 -6.46
CA ILE A 60 1.95 -16.91 -7.61
C ILE A 60 3.00 -18.02 -7.53
N ILE A 61 3.26 -18.69 -8.66
CA ILE A 61 4.31 -19.70 -8.80
C ILE A 61 5.67 -19.01 -8.86
N GLN A 62 6.41 -19.08 -7.77
CA GLN A 62 7.73 -18.48 -7.62
C GLN A 62 8.75 -19.17 -8.53
N GLY A 63 9.63 -18.36 -9.14
CA GLY A 63 10.64 -18.82 -10.10
C GLY A 63 10.10 -19.06 -11.51
N ASP A 64 8.81 -18.84 -11.75
CA ASP A 64 8.19 -18.92 -13.07
C ASP A 64 7.94 -17.51 -13.64
N LEU A 65 8.74 -17.10 -14.62
CA LEU A 65 8.65 -15.76 -15.21
C LEU A 65 7.33 -15.51 -15.96
N GLU A 66 6.74 -16.54 -16.55
CA GLU A 66 5.48 -16.41 -17.28
C GLU A 66 4.30 -16.26 -16.32
N ASP A 67 4.28 -17.07 -15.25
CA ASP A 67 3.28 -16.93 -14.19
C ASP A 67 3.42 -15.59 -13.48
N TRP A 68 4.66 -15.17 -13.14
CA TRP A 68 4.91 -13.87 -12.53
C TRP A 68 4.42 -12.73 -13.43
N ALA A 69 4.73 -12.73 -14.73
CA ALA A 69 4.28 -11.68 -15.64
C ALA A 69 2.74 -11.64 -15.74
N ARG A 70 2.10 -12.80 -15.80
CA ARG A 70 0.65 -12.93 -15.81
C ARG A 70 0.01 -12.39 -14.52
N GLU A 71 0.50 -12.77 -13.36
CA GLU A 71 -0.08 -12.34 -12.08
C GLU A 71 0.27 -10.89 -11.75
N ALA A 72 1.48 -10.43 -12.08
CA ALA A 72 1.88 -9.02 -11.99
C ALA A 72 0.91 -8.11 -12.78
N SER A 73 0.50 -8.55 -13.98
CA SER A 73 -0.49 -7.81 -14.79
C SER A 73 -1.88 -7.71 -14.14
N LYS A 74 -2.20 -8.59 -13.18
CA LYS A 74 -3.47 -8.65 -12.45
C LYS A 74 -3.41 -8.04 -11.06
N MET A 75 -2.24 -7.68 -10.54
CA MET A 75 -2.09 -7.15 -9.18
C MET A 75 -3.08 -6.02 -8.85
N ALA A 76 -3.20 -5.07 -9.78
CA ALA A 76 -4.14 -3.97 -9.64
C ALA A 76 -5.59 -4.46 -9.46
N SER A 77 -6.05 -5.39 -10.30
CA SER A 77 -7.42 -5.89 -10.24
C SER A 77 -7.66 -6.81 -9.04
N ILE A 78 -6.63 -7.49 -8.53
CA ILE A 78 -6.71 -8.30 -7.30
C ILE A 78 -7.00 -7.40 -6.09
N PHE A 79 -6.26 -6.31 -5.90
CA PHE A 79 -6.53 -5.41 -4.79
C PHE A 79 -7.82 -4.61 -5.01
N GLN A 80 -8.09 -4.16 -6.24
CA GLN A 80 -9.32 -3.44 -6.59
C GLN A 80 -10.60 -4.21 -6.32
N ASN A 81 -10.60 -5.53 -6.51
CA ASN A 81 -11.80 -6.36 -6.37
C ASN A 81 -11.84 -7.14 -5.04
N CYS A 82 -10.85 -6.95 -4.16
CA CYS A 82 -10.88 -7.57 -2.84
C CYS A 82 -12.02 -6.98 -1.98
N PHE A 83 -12.55 -7.76 -1.04
CA PHE A 83 -13.52 -7.25 -0.07
C PHE A 83 -12.85 -6.33 0.95
N LEU A 84 -11.64 -6.68 1.35
CA LEU A 84 -10.82 -5.99 2.33
C LEU A 84 -9.37 -6.42 2.09
N ALA A 85 -8.44 -5.46 2.12
CA ALA A 85 -7.02 -5.73 2.21
C ALA A 85 -6.55 -5.65 3.68
N LEU A 86 -5.78 -6.63 4.13
CA LEU A 86 -5.10 -6.60 5.42
C LEU A 86 -3.64 -6.19 5.17
N GLY A 87 -3.19 -5.10 5.78
CA GLY A 87 -1.79 -4.68 5.72
C GLY A 87 -1.06 -5.02 7.00
N ALA A 88 -0.07 -5.91 6.92
CA ALA A 88 0.88 -6.18 8.01
C ALA A 88 1.88 -5.01 8.15
N THR A 89 1.37 -3.83 8.50
CA THR A 89 2.02 -2.53 8.27
C THR A 89 3.35 -2.39 9.01
N ASP A 90 3.41 -2.85 10.26
CA ASP A 90 4.60 -2.80 11.11
C ASP A 90 5.44 -4.09 11.07
N SER A 91 5.04 -5.05 10.24
CA SER A 91 5.72 -6.33 10.10
C SER A 91 6.74 -6.27 8.97
N ALA A 92 8.03 -6.39 9.30
CA ALA A 92 9.11 -6.41 8.31
C ALA A 92 9.30 -7.81 7.68
N GLY A 93 8.54 -8.82 8.12
CA GLY A 93 8.66 -10.20 7.63
C GLY A 93 7.61 -11.13 8.21
N GLY A 94 7.47 -12.32 7.63
CA GLY A 94 6.45 -13.32 7.98
C GLY A 94 6.40 -13.76 9.45
N GLU A 95 7.50 -13.67 10.20
CA GLU A 95 7.60 -14.21 11.56
C GLU A 95 7.00 -13.32 12.65
N ARG A 96 6.88 -12.01 12.42
CA ARG A 96 6.45 -11.08 13.49
C ARG A 96 4.95 -11.14 13.77
N GLY A 97 4.15 -11.62 12.83
CA GLY A 97 2.70 -11.52 12.91
C GLY A 97 2.19 -10.12 12.58
N MET A 98 0.89 -9.95 12.75
CA MET A 98 0.18 -8.66 12.60
C MET A 98 -0.68 -8.31 13.81
N LEU A 99 -1.00 -9.28 14.67
CA LEU A 99 -1.76 -9.02 15.89
C LEU A 99 -0.83 -8.58 17.02
N PHE A 100 -0.51 -7.28 17.03
CA PHE A 100 0.29 -6.67 18.09
C PHE A 100 -0.56 -6.36 19.32
N SER A 101 0.03 -6.53 20.52
CA SER A 101 -0.57 -6.07 21.77
C SER A 101 0.06 -4.73 22.15
N PRO A 102 -0.71 -3.62 22.15
CA PRO A 102 -0.16 -2.33 22.52
C PRO A 102 0.34 -2.36 23.97
N LYS A 103 1.38 -1.57 24.25
CA LYS A 103 1.93 -1.48 25.61
C LYS A 103 0.96 -0.69 26.50
N ILE A 104 0.28 -1.39 27.40
CA ILE A 104 -0.64 -0.80 28.37
C ILE A 104 0.11 -0.52 29.68
N HIS A 105 0.00 0.72 30.15
CA HIS A 105 0.49 1.16 31.44
C HIS A 105 -0.62 1.12 32.48
N LYS A 106 -0.34 0.49 33.63
CA LYS A 106 -1.26 0.44 34.76
C LYS A 106 -0.91 1.56 35.75
N ILE A 107 -1.89 2.41 36.04
CA ILE A 107 -1.77 3.49 37.03
C ILE A 107 -2.76 3.22 38.16
N SER A 108 -2.25 3.18 39.39
CA SER A 108 -3.08 3.05 40.59
C SER A 108 -3.17 4.40 41.29
N LYS A 109 -4.39 4.86 41.58
CA LYS A 109 -4.61 6.13 42.29
C LYS A 109 -5.77 6.01 43.27
N THR A 110 -5.60 6.53 44.48
CA THR A 110 -6.66 6.64 45.47
C THR A 110 -7.25 8.04 45.42
N ILE A 111 -8.56 8.16 45.24
CA ILE A 111 -9.30 9.42 45.25
C ILE A 111 -10.47 9.26 46.24
N ASN A 112 -10.55 10.13 47.25
CA ASN A 112 -11.56 10.07 48.32
C ASN A 112 -11.68 8.66 48.93
N GLU A 113 -10.56 8.10 49.41
CA GLU A 113 -10.47 6.77 50.04
C GLU A 113 -10.82 5.58 49.14
N ARG A 114 -11.18 5.81 47.86
CA ARG A 114 -11.46 4.76 46.90
C ARG A 114 -10.27 4.54 45.98
N ALA A 115 -9.82 3.28 45.87
CA ALA A 115 -8.74 2.88 44.98
C ALA A 115 -9.27 2.70 43.55
N PHE A 116 -8.60 3.33 42.59
CA PHE A 116 -8.85 3.20 41.16
C PHE A 116 -7.64 2.58 40.47
N GLN A 117 -7.91 1.69 39.53
CA GLN A 117 -6.92 1.18 38.57
C GLN A 117 -7.30 1.70 37.20
N VAL A 118 -6.41 2.47 36.60
CA VAL A 118 -6.58 3.02 35.26
C VAL A 118 -5.55 2.38 34.34
N PHE A 119 -6.01 1.92 33.19
CA PHE A 119 -5.15 1.40 32.13
C PHE A 119 -5.05 2.47 31.05
N VAL A 120 -3.83 2.92 30.77
CA VAL A 120 -3.57 3.95 29.77
C VAL A 120 -2.55 3.45 28.75
N ARG A 121 -2.65 3.91 27.50
CA ARG A 121 -1.61 3.75 26.49
C ARG A 121 -1.12 5.13 26.06
N VAL A 122 0.13 5.22 25.64
CA VAL A 122 0.61 6.44 24.97
C VAL A 122 -0.16 6.56 23.66
N ALA A 123 -0.75 7.73 23.42
CA ALA A 123 -1.40 7.99 22.15
C ALA A 123 -0.33 8.03 21.05
N SER A 124 -0.52 7.26 19.99
CA SER A 124 0.34 7.36 18.81
C SER A 124 0.17 8.75 18.20
N ASN A 125 1.28 9.37 17.81
CA ASN A 125 1.24 10.65 17.11
C ASN A 125 0.78 10.39 15.66
N HIS A 126 -0.50 10.62 15.38
CA HIS A 126 -1.08 10.45 14.03
C HIS A 126 -0.99 11.73 13.18
N GLU A 127 -0.39 12.81 13.70
CA GLU A 127 -0.20 14.09 13.00
C GLU A 127 0.99 14.07 12.04
N GLU A 128 1.87 13.07 12.10
CA GLU A 128 2.85 12.84 11.03
C GLU A 128 2.10 12.22 9.83
N VAL A 129 1.67 13.12 8.95
CA VAL A 129 0.73 12.94 7.83
C VAL A 129 1.18 11.95 6.76
N ASP A 130 2.43 11.53 6.82
CA ASP A 130 2.93 10.37 6.11
C ASP A 130 3.20 9.38 7.23
N PHE A 131 2.49 8.24 7.27
CA PHE A 131 2.90 7.10 8.10
C PHE A 131 4.40 6.93 7.89
N GLY A 132 5.25 7.46 8.78
CA GLY A 132 6.62 7.79 8.43
C GLY A 132 7.23 6.60 7.72
N LEU A 133 7.52 6.72 6.42
CA LEU A 133 7.74 5.54 5.57
C LEU A 133 8.86 4.66 6.14
N ASP A 134 9.78 5.25 6.90
CA ASP A 134 10.85 4.55 7.60
C ASP A 134 10.40 3.78 8.87
N ASN A 135 9.30 4.19 9.50
CA ASN A 135 8.72 3.54 10.69
C ASN A 135 7.77 2.39 10.34
N HIS A 136 7.21 2.37 9.13
CA HIS A 136 6.25 1.35 8.67
C HIS A 136 6.82 0.54 7.50
N PRO A 137 7.46 -0.62 7.78
CA PRO A 137 8.15 -1.43 6.77
C PRO A 137 7.33 -1.69 5.51
N LEU A 138 6.04 -1.97 5.64
CA LEU A 138 5.16 -2.25 4.51
C LEU A 138 5.01 -1.04 3.58
N LEU A 139 4.65 0.12 4.14
CA LEU A 139 4.34 1.31 3.36
C LEU A 139 5.58 1.88 2.67
N SER A 140 6.76 1.56 3.21
CA SER A 140 8.06 1.87 2.59
C SER A 140 8.28 1.17 1.25
N ARG A 141 7.57 0.08 0.93
CA ARG A 141 7.83 -0.74 -0.27
C ARG A 141 7.06 -0.25 -1.47
N GLY A 142 7.70 -0.12 -2.62
CA GLY A 142 7.08 0.46 -3.82
C GLY A 142 5.78 -0.22 -4.28
N TRP A 143 5.73 -1.56 -4.26
CA TRP A 143 4.55 -2.31 -4.71
C TRP A 143 3.31 -2.08 -3.84
N THR A 144 3.50 -1.84 -2.53
CA THR A 144 2.38 -1.67 -1.59
C THR A 144 1.60 -0.39 -1.84
N PHE A 145 2.18 0.55 -2.61
CA PHE A 145 1.44 1.74 -3.03
C PHE A 145 0.19 1.38 -3.81
N GLN A 146 0.34 0.53 -4.83
CA GLN A 146 -0.78 0.14 -5.67
C GLN A 146 -1.79 -0.66 -4.86
N GLU A 147 -1.31 -1.56 -4.01
CA GLU A 147 -2.13 -2.39 -3.14
C GLU A 147 -3.01 -1.57 -2.20
N GLN A 148 -2.43 -0.55 -1.54
CA GLN A 148 -3.16 0.37 -0.67
C GLN A 148 -4.11 1.26 -1.46
N LEU A 149 -3.62 1.86 -2.54
CA LEU A 149 -4.37 2.87 -3.29
C LEU A 149 -5.57 2.26 -4.03
N LEU A 150 -5.47 1.00 -4.47
CA LEU A 150 -6.51 0.32 -5.22
C LEU A 150 -7.44 -0.53 -4.35
N ALA A 151 -7.11 -0.83 -3.09
CA ALA A 151 -8.04 -1.57 -2.25
C ALA A 151 -9.23 -0.69 -1.83
N PRO A 152 -10.50 -1.12 -2.00
CA PRO A 152 -11.65 -0.32 -1.59
C PRO A 152 -11.70 -0.06 -0.08
N ARG A 153 -11.10 -0.99 0.67
CA ARG A 153 -10.97 -1.00 2.13
C ARG A 153 -9.63 -1.63 2.47
N PHE A 154 -8.89 -0.99 3.37
CA PHE A 154 -7.58 -1.42 3.82
C PHE A 154 -7.49 -1.28 5.34
N VAL A 155 -7.08 -2.34 6.03
CA VAL A 155 -6.81 -2.28 7.49
C VAL A 155 -5.32 -2.39 7.71
N HIS A 156 -4.74 -1.34 8.27
CA HIS A 156 -3.37 -1.33 8.73
C HIS A 156 -3.28 -1.91 10.13
N PHE A 157 -2.59 -3.04 10.25
CA PHE A 157 -2.14 -3.59 11.51
C PHE A 157 -0.80 -2.96 11.88
N THR A 158 -0.86 -1.90 12.68
CA THR A 158 0.31 -1.24 13.26
C THR A 158 0.57 -1.78 14.66
N ARG A 159 1.74 -1.48 15.23
CA ARG A 159 2.16 -1.97 16.55
C ARG A 159 1.24 -1.49 17.68
N ASP A 160 0.74 -0.26 17.57
CA ASP A 160 0.06 0.42 18.67
C ASP A 160 -1.46 0.51 18.47
N SER A 161 -1.95 0.39 17.23
CA SER A 161 -3.37 0.54 16.91
C SER A 161 -3.75 -0.07 15.56
N LEU A 162 -5.05 -0.29 15.36
CA LEU A 162 -5.60 -0.53 14.03
C LEU A 162 -5.95 0.79 13.35
N VAL A 163 -5.63 0.89 12.06
CA VAL A 163 -6.08 2.00 11.20
C VAL A 163 -6.90 1.44 10.05
N TRP A 164 -8.16 1.85 9.99
CA TRP A 164 -9.09 1.58 8.91
C TRP A 164 -8.98 2.66 7.85
N GLU A 165 -8.86 2.27 6.59
CA GLU A 165 -8.87 3.16 5.44
C GLU A 165 -9.90 2.66 4.43
N CYS A 166 -10.71 3.56 3.89
CA CYS A 166 -11.68 3.26 2.85
C CYS A 166 -11.96 4.51 2.01
N ASN A 167 -12.80 4.36 0.99
CA ASN A 167 -13.18 5.47 0.11
C ASN A 167 -13.84 6.65 0.83
N ASP A 168 -14.40 6.46 2.03
CA ASP A 168 -15.02 7.54 2.80
C ASP A 168 -14.07 8.18 3.84
N GLY A 169 -12.83 7.67 3.95
CA GLY A 169 -11.80 8.24 4.80
C GLY A 169 -11.04 7.21 5.65
N LEU A 170 -10.26 7.75 6.59
CA LEU A 170 -9.36 7.00 7.45
C LEU A 170 -9.75 7.17 8.93
N HIS A 171 -9.84 6.05 9.65
CA HIS A 171 -10.23 5.98 11.05
C HIS A 171 -9.20 5.19 11.86
N CYS A 172 -8.77 5.72 12.99
CA CYS A 172 -7.85 5.04 13.89
C CYS A 172 -8.54 4.65 15.19
N GLU A 173 -8.24 3.44 15.69
CA GLU A 173 -8.68 2.95 17.00
C GLU A 173 -8.32 3.91 18.16
N CYS A 174 -7.27 4.72 18.04
CA CYS A 174 -6.85 5.67 19.07
C CYS A 174 -7.83 6.82 19.30
N CYS A 175 -8.44 7.35 18.23
CA CYS A 175 -9.07 8.66 18.28
C CYS A 175 -10.60 8.58 18.33
N GLY A 176 -11.21 7.45 17.95
CA GLY A 176 -12.67 7.30 17.90
C GLY A 176 -13.42 8.31 17.01
N ARG A 177 -12.67 9.17 16.30
CA ARG A 177 -13.13 10.21 15.38
C ARG A 177 -12.46 10.00 14.04
N MET A 178 -13.13 10.43 12.97
CA MET A 178 -12.43 10.69 11.71
C MET A 178 -11.34 11.72 12.00
N LEU A 179 -10.14 11.50 11.49
CA LEU A 179 -9.10 12.53 11.55
C LEU A 179 -9.59 13.67 10.64
N ASP A 180 -10.07 14.77 11.23
CA ASP A 180 -10.57 15.96 10.51
C ASP A 180 -9.43 16.61 9.70
N ASP A 181 -9.44 16.35 8.39
CA ASP A 181 -9.46 17.28 7.24
C ASP A 181 -8.63 18.58 7.22
N SER A 182 -7.56 18.73 8.03
CA SER A 182 -6.73 19.95 7.95
C SER A 182 -5.34 19.75 7.34
N SER A 183 -4.98 18.53 6.96
CA SER A 183 -3.71 18.27 6.29
C SER A 183 -3.97 18.02 4.80
N THR A 184 -3.69 19.02 3.97
CA THR A 184 -3.76 18.94 2.50
C THR A 184 -3.26 17.61 1.96
N PHE A 185 -2.18 17.05 2.51
CA PHE A 185 -1.58 15.78 2.09
C PHE A 185 -2.50 14.53 2.18
N ARG A 186 -3.37 14.45 3.20
CA ARG A 186 -4.34 13.34 3.38
C ARG A 186 -5.49 13.48 2.40
N ASP A 187 -5.96 14.71 2.19
CA ASP A 187 -7.01 15.06 1.24
C ASP A 187 -6.62 14.62 -0.18
N HIS A 188 -5.33 14.79 -0.55
CA HIS A 188 -4.83 14.30 -1.84
C HIS A 188 -4.85 12.76 -1.94
N PHE A 189 -4.57 11.99 -0.87
CA PHE A 189 -4.66 10.52 -0.93
C PHE A 189 -6.09 10.05 -1.09
N ALA A 190 -6.99 10.56 -0.24
CA ALA A 190 -8.39 10.23 -0.28
C ALA A 190 -9.00 10.62 -1.63
N THR A 191 -8.60 11.79 -2.17
CA THR A 191 -8.97 12.23 -3.52
C THR A 191 -8.46 11.26 -4.59
N MET A 192 -7.21 10.80 -4.52
CA MET A 192 -6.69 9.78 -5.44
C MET A 192 -7.49 8.47 -5.35
N GLN A 193 -7.74 7.94 -4.15
CA GLN A 193 -8.52 6.71 -3.97
C GLN A 193 -9.94 6.85 -4.49
N LEU A 194 -10.65 7.91 -4.09
CA LEU A 194 -12.00 8.20 -4.56
C LEU A 194 -12.07 8.29 -6.08
N THR A 195 -11.10 8.95 -6.69
CA THR A 195 -11.00 9.09 -8.14
C THR A 195 -10.79 7.72 -8.80
N LEU A 196 -9.83 6.93 -8.35
CA LEU A 196 -9.50 5.63 -8.93
C LEU A 196 -10.63 4.58 -8.75
N HIS A 197 -11.41 4.65 -7.67
CA HIS A 197 -12.47 3.68 -7.38
C HIS A 197 -13.83 3.96 -8.03
N LYS A 198 -14.06 5.18 -8.55
CA LYS A 198 -15.34 5.56 -9.17
C LYS A 198 -15.19 5.89 -10.66
N PRO A 199 -14.96 4.90 -11.56
CA PRO A 199 -14.88 5.16 -12.99
C PRO A 199 -16.26 5.50 -13.60
N GLY A 200 -16.45 6.74 -14.05
CA GLY A 200 -17.54 7.16 -14.94
C GLY A 200 -18.89 7.53 -14.29
N GLY A 201 -19.70 8.30 -15.04
CA GLY A 201 -21.02 8.82 -14.66
C GLY A 201 -20.99 10.30 -14.25
N LEU A 202 -22.11 11.03 -14.40
CA LEU A 202 -22.21 12.50 -14.20
C LEU A 202 -21.72 13.04 -12.84
N ALA A 203 -21.46 12.16 -11.86
CA ALA A 203 -20.94 12.48 -10.53
C ALA A 203 -19.61 11.75 -10.19
N SER A 204 -18.95 11.14 -11.18
CA SER A 204 -17.62 10.55 -10.99
C SER A 204 -16.60 11.65 -10.75
N PRO A 205 -15.63 11.48 -9.83
CA PRO A 205 -14.52 12.41 -9.69
C PRO A 205 -13.78 12.64 -11.01
N TRP A 206 -13.73 11.65 -11.90
CA TRP A 206 -13.16 11.82 -13.24
C TRP A 206 -13.95 12.81 -14.11
N GLU A 207 -15.28 12.84 -14.04
CA GLU A 207 -16.08 13.82 -14.79
C GLU A 207 -15.87 15.24 -14.24
N ILE A 208 -15.82 15.37 -12.92
CA ILE A 208 -15.57 16.65 -12.23
C ILE A 208 -14.17 17.18 -12.60
N LEU A 209 -13.16 16.29 -12.59
CA LEU A 209 -11.79 16.66 -12.92
C LEU A 209 -11.58 16.87 -14.43
N ARG A 210 -12.40 16.27 -15.31
CA ARG A 210 -12.23 16.40 -16.77
C ARG A 210 -12.51 17.82 -17.27
N SER A 211 -13.37 18.59 -16.61
CA SER A 211 -13.55 20.02 -16.93
C SER A 211 -12.33 20.87 -16.55
N GLU A 212 -11.40 20.33 -15.75
CA GLU A 212 -10.23 21.03 -15.22
C GLU A 212 -8.94 20.21 -15.39
N GLN A 213 -8.44 20.10 -16.63
CA GLN A 213 -7.19 19.40 -16.98
C GLN A 213 -6.00 19.64 -15.99
N PRO A 214 -5.74 20.88 -15.50
CA PRO A 214 -4.69 21.11 -14.51
C PRO A 214 -4.82 20.27 -13.24
N MET A 215 -6.05 19.92 -12.81
CA MET A 215 -6.27 19.11 -11.61
C MET A 215 -5.89 17.64 -11.81
N VAL A 216 -6.12 17.07 -13.01
CA VAL A 216 -5.76 15.67 -13.31
C VAL A 216 -4.23 15.50 -13.39
N SER A 217 -3.53 16.45 -14.01
CA SER A 217 -2.07 16.47 -14.03
C SER A 217 -1.49 16.61 -12.62
N ASN A 218 -2.04 17.50 -11.80
CA ASN A 218 -1.64 17.64 -10.39
C ASN A 218 -1.87 16.35 -9.59
N LEU A 219 -2.96 15.62 -9.86
CA LEU A 219 -3.22 14.33 -9.23
C LEU A 219 -2.14 13.31 -9.58
N TRP A 220 -1.74 13.23 -10.85
CA TRP A 220 -0.63 12.37 -11.29
C TRP A 220 0.70 12.78 -10.64
N CYS A 221 1.03 14.07 -10.58
CA CYS A 221 2.24 14.56 -9.93
C CYS A 221 2.29 14.19 -8.44
N ASN A 222 1.19 14.36 -7.71
CA ASN A 222 1.08 13.95 -6.29
C ASN A 222 1.28 12.43 -6.12
N LEU A 223 0.71 11.64 -7.04
CA LEU A 223 0.85 10.19 -7.06
C LEU A 223 2.32 9.79 -7.27
N VAL A 224 2.99 10.39 -8.26
CA VAL A 224 4.41 10.17 -8.57
C VAL A 224 5.31 10.58 -7.41
N GLU A 225 5.05 11.73 -6.80
CA GLU A 225 5.83 12.23 -5.67
C GLU A 225 5.83 11.21 -4.52
N ARG A 226 4.65 10.70 -4.15
CA ARG A 226 4.50 9.72 -3.06
C ARG A 226 5.04 8.34 -3.42
N TYR A 227 4.90 7.93 -4.67
CA TYR A 227 5.50 6.70 -5.14
C TYR A 227 7.04 6.75 -5.07
N SER A 228 7.62 7.88 -5.47
CA SER A 228 9.08 8.09 -5.55
C SER A 228 9.79 8.03 -4.19
N LEU A 229 9.05 8.28 -3.08
CA LEU A 229 9.57 8.16 -1.72
C LEU A 229 9.75 6.70 -1.27
N ARG A 230 9.19 5.73 -1.99
CA ARG A 230 9.24 4.32 -1.62
C ARG A 230 10.52 3.62 -2.09
N LYS A 231 10.82 2.51 -1.42
CA LYS A 231 11.95 1.61 -1.66
C LYS A 231 11.52 0.52 -2.64
N LEU A 232 12.24 0.44 -3.75
CA LEU A 232 12.13 -0.66 -4.72
C LEU A 232 13.38 -1.53 -4.60
N SER A 233 13.24 -2.82 -4.93
CA SER A 233 14.39 -3.72 -5.00
C SER A 233 15.32 -3.33 -6.16
N TYR A 234 14.73 -2.86 -7.27
CA TYR A 234 15.45 -2.39 -8.43
C TYR A 234 14.84 -1.08 -8.94
N ASP A 235 15.69 -0.08 -9.22
CA ASP A 235 15.23 1.25 -9.65
C ASP A 235 14.53 1.22 -11.01
N TRP A 236 14.88 0.27 -11.90
CA TRP A 236 14.22 0.13 -13.21
C TRP A 236 12.78 -0.41 -13.11
N ASP A 237 12.36 -0.94 -11.96
CA ASP A 237 10.98 -1.41 -11.75
C ASP A 237 9.99 -0.26 -11.47
N ARG A 238 10.47 0.99 -11.33
CA ARG A 238 9.63 2.16 -11.03
C ARG A 238 8.46 2.32 -12.00
N LEU A 239 8.72 2.32 -13.31
CA LEU A 239 7.67 2.51 -14.32
C LEU A 239 6.78 1.27 -14.51
N PRO A 240 7.32 0.04 -14.60
CA PRO A 240 6.50 -1.16 -14.62
C PRO A 240 5.55 -1.26 -13.42
N ALA A 241 6.03 -0.97 -12.20
CA ALA A 241 5.25 -1.13 -10.97
C ALA A 241 4.24 0.01 -10.69
N ILE A 242 4.15 1.02 -11.56
CA ILE A 242 3.10 2.05 -11.56
C ILE A 242 2.23 1.99 -12.83
N SER A 243 2.58 1.15 -13.80
CA SER A 243 1.97 1.15 -15.14
C SER A 243 0.44 0.95 -15.14
N SER A 244 -0.07 0.11 -14.23
CA SER A 244 -1.51 -0.12 -14.06
C SER A 244 -2.25 1.10 -13.51
N LEU A 245 -1.60 1.94 -12.69
CA LEU A 245 -2.17 3.23 -12.29
C LEU A 245 -2.12 4.22 -13.46
N ALA A 246 -0.99 4.26 -14.19
CA ALA A 246 -0.86 5.13 -15.35
C ALA A 246 -1.97 4.88 -16.40
N SER A 247 -2.29 3.61 -16.69
CA SER A 247 -3.34 3.28 -17.67
C SER A 247 -4.72 3.85 -17.33
N MET A 248 -5.02 4.10 -16.05
CA MET A 248 -6.27 4.72 -15.60
C MET A 248 -6.35 6.22 -15.98
N PHE A 249 -5.21 6.89 -16.13
CA PHE A 249 -5.12 8.30 -16.53
C PHE A 249 -5.08 8.50 -18.04
N THR A 250 -4.80 7.45 -18.83
CA THR A 250 -4.61 7.54 -20.29
C THR A 250 -5.81 8.15 -21.02
N SER A 251 -7.04 7.85 -20.59
CA SER A 251 -8.26 8.43 -21.18
C SER A 251 -8.43 9.94 -20.91
N HIS A 252 -7.68 10.49 -19.95
CA HIS A 252 -7.80 11.89 -19.51
C HIS A 252 -6.58 12.73 -19.92
N LEU A 253 -5.38 12.19 -19.78
CA LEU A 253 -4.10 12.88 -20.00
C LEU A 253 -3.43 12.52 -21.35
N GLY A 254 -3.98 11.56 -22.09
CA GLY A 254 -3.51 11.19 -23.42
C GLY A 254 -2.33 10.22 -23.39
N LYS A 255 -1.32 10.46 -24.23
CA LYS A 255 -0.19 9.54 -24.43
C LYS A 255 0.77 9.57 -23.23
N TYR A 256 1.05 8.40 -22.67
CA TYR A 256 2.03 8.21 -21.61
C TYR A 256 3.46 8.10 -22.16
N LEU A 257 4.37 8.89 -21.62
CA LEU A 257 5.77 9.03 -22.05
C LEU A 257 6.68 8.81 -20.85
N ALA A 258 7.02 7.55 -20.56
CA ALA A 258 8.00 7.14 -19.56
C ALA A 258 7.92 7.90 -18.22
N GLY A 259 6.74 7.98 -17.62
CA GLY A 259 6.52 8.72 -16.37
C GLY A 259 5.76 10.04 -16.53
N HIS A 260 5.65 10.54 -17.75
CA HIS A 260 5.07 11.84 -18.10
C HIS A 260 3.88 11.69 -19.03
N TRP A 261 3.10 12.76 -19.19
CA TRP A 261 1.98 12.82 -20.12
C TRP A 261 2.29 13.83 -21.22
N GLU A 262 2.00 13.48 -22.48
CA GLU A 262 2.23 14.37 -23.64
C GLU A 262 1.55 15.74 -23.48
N SER A 263 0.36 15.76 -22.87
CA SER A 263 -0.43 16.96 -22.59
C SER A 263 0.22 17.92 -21.59
N ASP A 264 1.09 17.42 -20.71
CA ASP A 264 1.71 18.18 -19.61
C ASP A 264 3.24 18.07 -19.63
N LEU A 265 3.82 17.71 -20.78
CA LEU A 265 5.23 17.39 -20.88
C LEU A 265 6.15 18.56 -20.46
N PRO A 266 5.92 19.82 -20.91
CA PRO A 266 6.80 20.93 -20.52
C PRO A 266 6.87 21.17 -19.01
N PHE A 267 5.75 21.06 -18.30
CA PHE A 267 5.69 21.27 -16.85
C PHE A 267 6.19 20.05 -16.08
N SER A 268 5.79 18.85 -16.51
CA SER A 268 6.21 17.61 -15.85
C SER A 268 7.71 17.35 -15.96
N LEU A 269 8.42 17.95 -16.94
CA LEU A 269 9.88 17.93 -17.06
C LEU A 269 10.60 18.87 -16.06
N LEU A 270 9.88 19.73 -15.35
CA LEU A 270 10.42 20.60 -14.29
C LEU A 270 10.52 19.89 -12.93
N TRP A 271 10.41 18.56 -12.91
CA TRP A 271 10.52 17.78 -11.68
C TRP A 271 11.88 17.98 -11.01
N GLU A 272 11.87 17.98 -9.68
CA GLU A 272 13.09 17.99 -8.87
C GLU A 272 13.02 16.90 -7.78
N PRO A 273 14.16 16.28 -7.42
CA PRO A 273 14.21 15.43 -6.24
C PRO A 273 13.92 16.24 -4.98
N ARG A 274 13.09 15.72 -4.07
CA ARG A 274 12.89 16.36 -2.76
C ARG A 274 14.23 16.49 -2.02
N ALA A 275 14.51 17.68 -1.51
CA ALA A 275 15.80 18.06 -0.88
C ALA A 275 16.29 17.17 0.27
N HIS A 276 15.40 16.39 0.89
CA HIS A 276 15.70 15.49 2.02
C HIS A 276 15.99 14.05 1.60
N SER A 277 15.75 13.72 0.32
CA SER A 277 16.28 12.50 -0.27
C SER A 277 17.76 12.74 -0.56
N GLY A 278 18.66 12.16 0.25
CA GLY A 278 20.09 12.26 -0.01
C GLY A 278 20.38 11.91 -1.48
N ARG A 279 21.36 12.60 -2.10
CA ARG A 279 21.72 12.39 -3.52
C ARG A 279 21.87 10.89 -3.79
N ARG A 280 20.88 10.28 -4.45
CA ARG A 280 21.01 8.91 -4.94
C ARG A 280 21.98 8.95 -6.11
N SER A 281 23.15 8.35 -5.91
CA SER A 281 24.13 8.18 -6.98
C SER A 281 23.52 7.31 -8.07
N ARG A 282 23.55 7.79 -9.32
CA ARG A 282 23.09 7.02 -10.46
C ARG A 282 23.97 5.76 -10.58
N PRO A 283 23.40 4.55 -10.70
CA PRO A 283 24.20 3.34 -10.89
C PRO A 283 25.09 3.45 -12.12
N SER A 284 26.32 2.92 -12.04
CA SER A 284 27.30 2.94 -13.15
C SER A 284 26.86 2.06 -14.32
N GLU A 285 26.08 1.02 -14.06
CA GLU A 285 25.54 0.12 -15.07
C GLU A 285 24.01 0.23 -15.09
N ARG A 286 23.45 0.58 -16.25
CA ARG A 286 22.00 0.67 -16.46
C ARG A 286 21.56 -0.41 -17.44
N PRO A 287 20.64 -1.31 -17.06
CA PRO A 287 20.00 -2.22 -18.01
C PRO A 287 19.37 -1.44 -19.17
N VAL A 288 19.28 -2.05 -20.35
CA VAL A 288 18.60 -1.46 -21.53
C VAL A 288 17.13 -1.10 -21.23
N SER A 289 16.51 -1.83 -20.30
CA SER A 289 15.15 -1.59 -19.81
C SER A 289 15.03 -0.40 -18.84
N SER A 290 16.11 0.32 -18.54
CA SER A 290 16.08 1.44 -17.60
C SER A 290 15.26 2.62 -18.15
N PRO A 291 14.56 3.37 -17.26
CA PRO A 291 13.87 4.59 -17.66
C PRO A 291 14.82 5.61 -18.32
N PRO A 292 14.33 6.39 -19.30
CA PRO A 292 15.14 7.40 -19.99
C PRO A 292 15.61 8.49 -19.03
N SER A 293 16.70 9.18 -19.36
CA SER A 293 17.36 10.13 -18.45
C SER A 293 16.54 11.36 -18.06
N TRP A 294 15.55 11.72 -18.86
CA TRP A 294 14.63 12.83 -18.61
C TRP A 294 13.42 12.42 -17.75
N SER A 295 13.24 11.12 -17.50
CA SER A 295 12.18 10.61 -16.64
C SER A 295 12.54 10.80 -15.16
N TRP A 296 11.56 11.17 -14.34
CA TRP A 296 11.67 11.14 -12.88
C TRP A 296 12.01 9.74 -12.32
N ALA A 297 11.73 8.68 -13.10
CA ALA A 297 12.03 7.31 -12.72
C ALA A 297 13.49 6.90 -13.00
N SER A 298 14.32 7.83 -13.51
CA SER A 298 15.71 7.56 -13.86
C SER A 298 16.64 7.29 -12.68
#